data_AF-A0A519W8R6-F1
#
_entry.id   AF-A0A519W8R6-F1
#
_cell.length_a   1.000
_cell.length_b   1.000
_cell.length_c   1.000
_cell.angle_alpha   90.00
_cell.angle_beta   90.00
_cell.angle_gamma   90.00
#
_symmetry.space_group_name_H-M   'P 1'
#
loop_
_entity.id
_entity.type
_entity.pdbx_description
1 polymer ?
#
loop_
_entity_poly.entity_id
_entity_poly.type
_entity_poly.pdbx_seq_one_letter_code
_entity_poly.pdbx_strand_id
1 'polypeptide(L)'
;MNVKQKTIKGEISVQGVGLHTGANVTLTFCPAPENHGFKFQRVDLPGEPIIDADCDNVTDTARGTTITQNGASVSTVEHVMASLVGMDLDNVLVKVDGPETPIMDGSSIKFIEVLEQVGSALQNADREYYTIPHN
;
A
#
# COMPACT_ATOMS: atom_id res chain seq x y z
N MET A 1 -2.35 -27.75 -4.40
CA MET A 1 -3.38 -26.71 -4.18
C MET A 1 -2.65 -25.39 -4.36
N ASN A 2 -3.11 -24.53 -5.27
CA ASN A 2 -2.47 -23.23 -5.46
C ASN A 2 -2.66 -22.39 -4.19
N VAL A 3 -1.66 -21.55 -3.87
CA VAL A 3 -1.78 -20.57 -2.78
C VAL A 3 -2.90 -19.62 -3.17
N LYS A 4 -3.78 -19.30 -2.21
CA LYS A 4 -4.91 -18.39 -2.43
C LYS A 4 -4.52 -16.95 -2.10
N GLN A 5 -5.11 -16.00 -2.81
CA GLN A 5 -4.92 -14.58 -2.53
C GLN A 5 -5.40 -14.22 -1.11
N LYS A 6 -4.80 -13.19 -0.51
CA LYS A 6 -5.17 -12.65 0.79
C LYS A 6 -5.47 -11.14 0.74
N THR A 7 -6.48 -10.75 1.49
CA THR A 7 -6.78 -9.36 1.87
C THR A 7 -6.78 -9.25 3.40
N ILE A 8 -6.89 -8.04 3.94
CA ILE A 8 -7.17 -7.81 5.37
C ILE A 8 -8.67 -8.02 5.69
N LYS A 9 -9.00 -8.37 6.95
CA LYS A 9 -10.39 -8.65 7.39
C LYS A 9 -11.27 -7.41 7.58
N GLY A 10 -10.65 -6.26 7.82
CA GLY A 10 -11.34 -5.01 8.11
C GLY A 10 -10.43 -3.82 7.87
N GLU A 11 -10.99 -2.61 7.99
CA GLU A 11 -10.21 -1.38 7.85
C GLU A 11 -9.40 -1.09 9.11
N ILE A 12 -8.19 -0.55 8.95
CA ILE A 12 -7.35 -0.10 10.06
C ILE A 12 -6.53 1.12 9.65
N SER A 13 -6.39 2.09 10.56
CA SER A 13 -5.73 3.38 10.29
C SER A 13 -4.51 3.59 11.17
N VAL A 14 -3.52 4.30 10.62
CA VAL A 14 -2.38 4.86 11.35
C VAL A 14 -2.29 6.35 11.07
N GLN A 15 -1.77 7.09 12.04
CA GLN A 15 -1.50 8.52 11.91
C GLN A 15 -0.03 8.77 12.21
N GLY A 16 0.57 9.67 11.43
CA GLY A 16 1.96 10.06 11.61
C GLY A 16 2.29 11.29 10.78
N VAL A 17 3.59 11.48 10.53
CA VAL A 17 4.12 12.60 9.76
C VAL A 17 4.85 12.08 8.52
N GLY A 18 4.75 12.77 7.38
CA GLY A 18 5.60 12.51 6.23
C GLY A 18 7.06 12.86 6.52
N LEU A 19 8.01 12.05 6.04
CA LEU A 19 9.44 12.25 6.29
C LEU A 19 9.96 13.53 5.63
N HIS A 20 9.61 13.74 4.37
CA HIS A 20 10.15 14.84 3.57
C HIS A 20 9.25 16.07 3.60
N THR A 21 7.95 15.87 3.71
CA THR A 21 6.94 16.95 3.71
C THR A 21 6.67 17.52 5.10
N GLY A 22 6.87 16.73 6.16
CA GLY A 22 6.48 17.09 7.52
C GLY A 22 4.96 17.25 7.73
N ALA A 23 4.15 16.86 6.75
CA ALA A 23 2.70 16.93 6.83
C ALA A 23 2.16 15.85 7.79
N ASN A 24 1.13 16.19 8.56
CA ASN A 24 0.35 15.18 9.29
C ASN A 24 -0.48 14.38 8.29
N VAL A 25 -0.42 13.06 8.39
CA VAL A 25 -1.07 12.15 7.46
C VAL A 25 -1.75 11.01 8.22
N THR A 26 -3.00 10.74 7.86
CA THR A 26 -3.73 9.51 8.16
C THR A 26 -3.64 8.58 6.96
N LEU A 27 -3.18 7.36 7.22
CA LEU A 27 -3.18 6.27 6.24
C LEU A 27 -4.13 5.18 6.73
N THR A 28 -5.06 4.75 5.88
CA THR A 28 -6.02 3.69 6.16
C THR A 28 -5.83 2.53 5.19
N PHE A 29 -5.62 1.33 5.73
CA PHE A 29 -5.66 0.10 4.96
C PHE A 29 -7.09 -0.42 4.89
N CYS A 30 -7.58 -0.72 3.71
CA CYS A 30 -8.92 -1.24 3.45
C CYS A 30 -8.86 -2.62 2.77
N PRO A 31 -9.76 -3.57 3.13
CA PRO A 31 -9.92 -4.81 2.36
C PRO A 31 -10.22 -4.51 0.89
N ALA A 32 -9.72 -5.33 -0.02
CA ALA A 32 -9.96 -5.18 -1.44
C ALA A 32 -10.36 -6.50 -2.12
N PRO A 33 -11.14 -6.45 -3.23
CA PRO A 33 -11.59 -7.66 -3.93
C PRO A 33 -10.43 -8.43 -4.58
N GLU A 34 -10.73 -9.64 -5.04
CA GLU A 34 -9.77 -10.48 -5.76
C GLU A 34 -9.20 -9.77 -6.99
N ASN A 35 -7.92 -9.99 -7.27
CA ASN A 35 -7.19 -9.39 -8.39
C ASN A 35 -7.18 -7.84 -8.38
N HIS A 36 -7.42 -7.23 -7.22
CA HIS A 36 -7.32 -5.79 -7.06
C HIS A 36 -5.86 -5.31 -7.02
N GLY A 37 -4.96 -6.14 -6.47
CA GLY A 37 -3.59 -5.75 -6.17
C GLY A 37 -3.51 -4.70 -5.06
N PHE A 38 -2.37 -4.02 -4.99
CA PHE A 38 -2.18 -2.88 -4.11
C PHE A 38 -2.44 -1.57 -4.87
N LYS A 39 -3.25 -0.70 -4.27
CA LYS A 39 -3.53 0.62 -4.84
C LYS A 39 -3.51 1.68 -3.75
N PHE A 40 -3.09 2.88 -4.10
CA PHE A 40 -3.16 4.04 -3.23
C PHE A 40 -4.30 4.95 -3.67
N GLN A 41 -5.00 5.56 -2.71
CA GLN A 41 -6.08 6.51 -3.00
C GLN A 41 -5.84 7.80 -2.23
N ARG A 42 -5.74 8.92 -2.96
CA ARG A 42 -5.59 10.27 -2.38
C ARG A 42 -6.96 10.84 -1.99
N VAL A 43 -7.40 10.56 -0.78
CA VAL A 43 -8.75 10.92 -0.30
C VAL A 43 -8.90 12.41 0.02
N ASP A 44 -7.80 13.13 0.13
CA ASP A 44 -7.78 14.58 0.31
C ASP A 44 -8.00 15.37 -0.99
N LEU A 45 -7.93 14.72 -2.15
CA LEU A 45 -8.08 15.37 -3.46
C LEU A 45 -9.49 15.20 -4.04
N PRO A 46 -10.00 16.18 -4.82
CA PRO A 46 -11.27 16.05 -5.52
C PRO A 46 -11.29 14.83 -6.43
N GLY A 47 -12.37 14.04 -6.35
CA GLY A 47 -12.52 12.80 -7.12
C GLY A 47 -11.73 11.61 -6.57
N GLU A 48 -11.02 11.77 -5.45
CA GLU A 48 -10.29 10.73 -4.72
C GLU A 48 -9.51 9.78 -5.63
N PRO A 49 -8.58 10.30 -6.46
CA PRO A 49 -7.91 9.54 -7.50
C PRO A 49 -7.16 8.35 -6.92
N ILE A 50 -7.24 7.23 -7.64
CA ILE A 50 -6.58 5.96 -7.33
C ILE A 50 -5.32 5.85 -8.19
N ILE A 51 -4.25 5.35 -7.58
CA ILE A 51 -2.95 5.10 -8.18
C ILE A 51 -2.61 3.62 -7.97
N ASP A 52 -2.47 2.87 -9.06
CA ASP A 52 -2.03 1.48 -9.03
C ASP A 52 -0.56 1.43 -8.56
N ALA A 53 -0.25 0.55 -7.61
CA ALA A 53 1.14 0.30 -7.17
C ALA A 53 1.87 -0.55 -8.21
N ASP A 54 2.02 0.01 -9.40
CA ASP A 54 2.65 -0.56 -10.59
C ASP A 54 4.01 0.10 -10.82
N CYS A 55 5.01 -0.66 -11.29
CA CYS A 55 6.33 -0.13 -11.59
C CYS A 55 6.29 0.91 -12.73
N ASP A 56 5.35 0.80 -13.66
CA ASP A 56 5.15 1.77 -14.74
C ASP A 56 4.67 3.14 -14.21
N ASN A 57 4.09 3.19 -13.00
CA ASN A 57 3.65 4.42 -12.35
C ASN A 57 4.74 5.07 -11.47
N VAL A 58 5.93 4.47 -11.36
CA VAL A 58 7.03 5.06 -10.58
C VAL A 58 7.60 6.27 -11.32
N THR A 59 7.43 7.45 -10.73
CA THR A 59 7.85 8.73 -11.34
C THR A 59 9.05 9.39 -10.67
N ASP A 60 9.39 8.98 -9.45
CA ASP A 60 10.59 9.47 -8.76
C ASP A 60 11.14 8.40 -7.81
N THR A 61 12.47 8.34 -7.70
CA THR A 61 13.22 7.45 -6.81
C THR A 61 14.22 8.23 -5.95
N ALA A 62 14.23 9.56 -6.01
CA ALA A 62 15.11 10.39 -5.19
C ALA A 62 14.62 10.42 -3.74
N ARG A 63 15.37 9.78 -2.83
CA ARG A 63 15.10 9.75 -1.37
C ARG A 63 13.82 9.00 -0.95
N GLY A 64 13.21 8.28 -1.88
CA GLY A 64 12.09 7.36 -1.67
C GLY A 64 11.40 7.05 -3.00
N THR A 65 10.40 6.16 -3.00
CA THR A 65 9.64 5.80 -4.20
C THR A 65 8.37 6.63 -4.27
N THR A 66 8.16 7.32 -5.39
CA THR A 66 6.92 8.05 -5.68
C THR A 66 6.20 7.41 -6.85
N ILE A 67 4.91 7.13 -6.68
CA ILE A 67 4.02 6.68 -7.73
C ILE A 67 3.05 7.79 -8.13
N THR A 68 2.75 7.91 -9.42
CA THR A 68 1.84 8.93 -9.96
C THR A 68 0.94 8.31 -11.02
N GLN A 69 -0.36 8.54 -10.90
CA GLN A 69 -1.36 8.18 -11.90
C GLN A 69 -2.59 9.06 -11.70
N ASN A 70 -3.42 9.21 -12.73
CA ASN A 70 -4.72 9.90 -12.63
C ASN A 70 -4.64 11.32 -12.03
N GLY A 71 -3.52 12.03 -12.27
CA GLY A 71 -3.30 13.41 -11.80
C GLY A 71 -2.94 13.54 -10.32
N ALA A 72 -2.64 12.44 -9.63
CA ALA A 72 -2.22 12.45 -8.22
C ALA A 72 -0.95 11.62 -8.00
N SER A 73 -0.25 11.94 -6.93
CA SER A 73 1.00 11.27 -6.53
C SER A 73 0.99 10.92 -5.05
N VAL A 74 1.70 9.84 -4.70
CA VAL A 74 2.02 9.47 -3.31
C VAL A 74 3.49 9.11 -3.24
N SER A 75 4.22 9.75 -2.33
CA SER A 75 5.65 9.52 -2.08
C SER A 75 5.91 8.61 -0.88
N THR A 76 7.10 8.01 -0.87
CA THR A 76 7.65 7.19 0.22
C THR A 76 6.86 5.88 0.43
N VAL A 77 6.28 5.32 -0.64
CA VAL A 77 5.38 4.14 -0.56
C VAL A 77 6.08 2.84 -0.15
N GLU A 78 7.42 2.78 -0.22
CA GLU A 78 8.21 1.55 -0.09
C GLU A 78 8.02 0.81 1.24
N HIS A 79 7.92 1.49 2.38
CA HIS A 79 7.76 0.82 3.68
C HIS A 79 6.35 0.25 3.89
N VAL A 80 5.35 0.91 3.30
CA VAL A 80 3.97 0.42 3.25
C VAL A 80 3.91 -0.80 2.32
N MET A 81 4.52 -0.74 1.14
CA MET A 81 4.58 -1.89 0.24
C MET A 81 5.33 -3.08 0.87
N ALA A 82 6.43 -2.81 1.57
CA ALA A 82 7.20 -3.84 2.26
C ALA A 82 6.41 -4.53 3.37
N SER A 83 5.56 -3.81 4.11
CA SER A 83 4.70 -4.42 5.14
C SER A 83 3.64 -5.32 4.51
N LEU A 84 2.96 -4.84 3.47
CA LEU A 84 1.91 -5.60 2.78
C LEU A 84 2.44 -6.89 2.16
N VAL A 85 3.56 -6.80 1.43
CA VAL A 85 4.20 -7.98 0.81
C VAL A 85 4.80 -8.90 1.87
N GLY A 86 5.46 -8.35 2.89
CA GLY A 86 6.05 -9.12 3.99
C GLY A 86 5.02 -9.89 4.83
N MET A 87 3.77 -9.41 4.84
CA MET A 87 2.63 -10.07 5.49
C MET A 87 1.86 -11.01 4.56
N ASP A 88 2.39 -11.29 3.37
CA ASP A 88 1.80 -12.21 2.40
C ASP A 88 0.39 -11.77 1.95
N LEU A 89 0.12 -10.47 1.90
CA LEU A 89 -1.12 -9.92 1.36
C LEU A 89 -1.02 -9.78 -0.17
N ASP A 90 -2.16 -9.69 -0.83
CA ASP A 90 -2.29 -9.55 -2.29
C ASP A 90 -3.18 -8.36 -2.67
N ASN A 91 -4.26 -8.14 -1.94
CA ASN A 91 -5.28 -7.16 -2.27
C ASN A 91 -5.53 -6.22 -1.10
N VAL A 92 -5.08 -4.96 -1.21
CA VAL A 92 -5.34 -3.91 -0.21
C VAL A 92 -5.46 -2.55 -0.92
N LEU A 93 -6.48 -1.79 -0.55
CA LEU A 93 -6.59 -0.37 -0.91
C LEU A 93 -6.00 0.46 0.23
N VAL A 94 -5.03 1.30 -0.08
CA VAL A 94 -4.35 2.18 0.87
C VAL A 94 -4.84 3.61 0.66
N LYS A 95 -5.71 4.10 1.54
CA LYS A 95 -6.17 5.48 1.51
C LYS A 95 -5.19 6.37 2.26
N VAL A 96 -4.89 7.54 1.72
CA VAL A 96 -3.97 8.51 2.33
C VAL A 96 -4.50 9.92 2.11
N ASP A 97 -4.52 10.72 3.17
CA ASP A 97 -5.03 12.11 3.17
C ASP A 97 -3.92 13.15 2.99
N GLY A 98 -2.80 12.75 2.39
CA GLY A 98 -1.64 13.59 2.15
C GLY A 98 -0.76 13.08 1.01
N PRO A 99 0.22 13.89 0.58
CA PRO A 99 1.07 13.58 -0.57
C PRO A 99 2.15 12.53 -0.30
N GLU A 100 2.35 12.12 0.95
CA GLU A 100 3.42 11.22 1.39
C GLU A 100 2.86 10.27 2.46
N THR A 101 3.27 9.00 2.45
CA THR A 101 2.90 8.08 3.54
C THR A 101 3.60 8.48 4.85
N PRO A 102 3.01 8.23 6.04
CA PRO A 102 3.65 8.58 7.30
C PRO A 102 4.92 7.75 7.53
N ILE A 103 6.00 8.37 7.99
CA ILE A 103 7.30 7.71 8.19
C ILE A 103 7.32 6.74 9.38
N MET A 104 6.40 6.94 10.32
CA MET A 104 6.34 6.20 11.58
C MET A 104 7.68 6.24 12.32
N ASP A 105 8.32 5.10 12.57
CA ASP A 105 9.66 5.00 13.17
C ASP A 105 10.78 4.81 12.13
N GLY A 106 10.46 4.97 10.85
CA GLY A 106 11.38 4.76 9.73
C GLY A 106 11.47 3.30 9.27
N SER A 107 10.68 2.38 9.84
CA SER A 107 10.60 0.99 9.42
C SER A 107 9.17 0.57 9.08
N SER A 108 8.99 -0.67 8.61
CA SER A 108 7.67 -1.24 8.34
C SER A 108 6.96 -1.78 9.60
N ILE A 109 7.63 -1.86 10.76
CA ILE A 109 7.09 -2.56 11.94
C ILE A 109 5.76 -1.96 12.41
N LYS A 110 5.60 -0.64 12.33
CA LYS A 110 4.37 0.05 12.74
C LYS A 110 3.18 -0.25 11.84
N PHE A 111 3.43 -0.52 10.56
CA PHE A 111 2.38 -0.99 9.65
C PHE A 111 2.04 -2.45 9.91
N ILE A 112 3.06 -3.29 10.15
CA ILE A 112 2.87 -4.72 10.45
C ILE A 112 2.05 -4.88 11.74
N GLU A 113 2.40 -4.17 12.81
CA GLU A 113 1.71 -4.22 14.11
C GLU A 113 0.19 -3.98 13.98
N VAL A 114 -0.23 -3.01 13.15
CA VAL A 114 -1.67 -2.72 12.96
C VAL A 114 -2.37 -3.68 12.00
N LEU A 115 -1.67 -4.15 10.97
CA LEU A 115 -2.18 -5.14 10.03
C LEU A 115 -2.36 -6.51 10.72
N GLU A 116 -1.48 -6.87 11.66
CA GLU A 116 -1.61 -8.09 12.47
C GLU A 116 -2.82 -8.04 13.39
N GLN A 117 -3.12 -6.86 13.97
CA GLN A 117 -4.32 -6.67 14.80
C GLN A 117 -5.61 -6.91 14.03
N VAL A 118 -5.68 -6.49 12.75
CA VAL A 118 -6.87 -6.69 11.92
C VAL A 118 -6.93 -8.12 11.35
N GLY A 119 -5.77 -8.72 11.08
CA GLY A 119 -5.62 -10.05 10.51
C GLY A 119 -6.03 -10.14 9.03
N SER A 120 -5.73 -11.28 8.42
CA SER A 120 -5.97 -11.53 6.99
C SER A 120 -7.12 -12.51 6.73
N ALA A 121 -7.72 -12.39 5.55
CA ALA A 121 -8.75 -13.27 5.02
C ALA A 121 -8.29 -13.84 3.67
N LEU A 122 -8.50 -15.15 3.49
CA LEU A 122 -8.29 -15.81 2.20
C LEU A 122 -9.41 -15.43 1.23
N GLN A 123 -9.04 -15.34 -0.04
CA GLN A 123 -9.96 -15.15 -1.16
C GLN A 123 -9.94 -16.40 -2.06
N ASN A 124 -10.91 -16.53 -2.95
CA ASN A 124 -11.07 -17.74 -3.78
C ASN A 124 -10.09 -17.77 -4.97
N ALA A 125 -9.63 -16.61 -5.44
CA ALA A 125 -8.63 -16.50 -6.50
C ALA A 125 -7.29 -17.12 -6.09
N ASP A 126 -6.61 -17.73 -7.05
CA ASP A 126 -5.24 -18.19 -6.87
C ASP A 126 -4.28 -17.00 -6.88
N ARG A 127 -3.23 -17.08 -6.07
CA ARG A 127 -2.15 -16.11 -6.03
C ARG A 127 -1.25 -16.28 -7.25
N GLU A 128 -0.95 -15.16 -7.90
CA GLU A 128 -0.01 -15.12 -9.02
C GLU A 128 1.40 -14.84 -8.50
N TYR A 129 2.38 -15.56 -9.05
CA TYR A 129 3.79 -15.38 -8.74
C TYR A 129 4.55 -15.00 -10.00
N TYR A 130 5.33 -13.91 -9.92
CA TYR A 130 6.28 -13.60 -10.97
C TYR A 130 7.52 -14.49 -10.81
N THR A 131 7.77 -15.35 -11.80
CA THR A 131 8.93 -16.24 -11.82
C THR A 131 9.97 -15.71 -12.80
N ILE A 132 11.21 -15.54 -12.35
CA ILE A 132 12.33 -15.17 -13.23
C ILE A 132 12.87 -16.47 -13.86
N PRO A 133 12.68 -16.70 -15.17
CA PRO A 133 13.03 -17.99 -15.78
C PRO A 133 14.54 -18.15 -16.01
N HIS A 134 15.28 -17.04 -16.11
CA HIS A 134 16.70 -17.01 -16.45
C HIS A 134 17.42 -15.90 -15.67
N ASN A 135 18.68 -16.15 -15.29
CA ASN A 135 19.56 -15.17 -14.64
C ASN A 135 20.36 -14.38 -15.68
#